data_AF-A0A521VFN9-F1
#
_entry.id   AF-A0A521VFN9-F1
#
_cell.length_a   1.000
_cell.length_b   1.000
_cell.length_c   1.000
_cell.angle_alpha   90.00
_cell.angle_beta   90.00
_cell.angle_gamma   90.00
#
_symmetry.space_group_name_H-M   'P 1'
#
loop_
_entity.id
_entity.type
_entity.pdbx_description
1 polymer ?
#
loop_
_entity_poly.entity_id
_entity_poly.type
_entity_poly.pdbx_seq_one_letter_code
_entity_poly.pdbx_strand_id
1 'polypeptide(L)'
;MSDPKTKVLAIAGGICVALFAFAFVAAPHSCEWGLTAYFFSGVAALLALFATPLALRTDRTVLVRIGLGLGFAALGFAVWIGGLFAANVRIMCRLF
;
A
#
# COMPACT_ATOMS: atom_id res chain seq x y z
N MET A 1 -17.64 14.36 15.19
CA MET A 1 -17.82 12.90 15.09
C MET A 1 -17.49 12.48 13.67
N SER A 2 -16.32 11.88 13.44
CA SER A 2 -15.93 11.46 12.08
C SER A 2 -16.58 10.11 11.76
N ASP A 3 -17.31 10.07 10.65
CA ASP A 3 -18.00 8.88 10.15
C ASP A 3 -17.00 7.71 10.02
N PRO A 4 -17.35 6.47 10.43
CA PRO A 4 -16.48 5.31 10.30
C PRO A 4 -15.96 5.09 8.87
N LYS A 5 -16.75 5.48 7.86
CA LYS A 5 -16.35 5.44 6.44
C LYS A 5 -15.22 6.42 6.12
N THR A 6 -15.29 7.64 6.65
CA THR A 6 -14.27 8.67 6.47
C THR A 6 -12.95 8.23 7.10
N LYS A 7 -13.00 7.56 8.26
CA LYS A 7 -11.80 7.01 8.91
C LYS A 7 -11.10 5.94 8.05
N VAL A 8 -11.87 5.01 7.47
CA VAL A 8 -11.31 3.97 6.57
C VAL A 8 -10.63 4.59 5.36
N LEU A 9 -11.30 5.54 4.71
CA LEU A 9 -10.75 6.24 3.55
C LEU A 9 -9.48 7.03 3.90
N ALA A 10 -9.47 7.71 5.05
CA ALA A 10 -8.30 8.46 5.51
C ALA A 10 -7.11 7.53 5.82
N ILE A 11 -7.35 6.39 6.49
CA ILE A 11 -6.30 5.40 6.78
C ILE A 11 -5.78 4.79 5.48
N ALA A 12 -6.67 4.32 4.61
CA ALA A 12 -6.30 3.71 3.34
C ALA A 12 -5.51 4.70 2.45
N GLY A 13 -6.00 5.94 2.33
CA GLY A 13 -5.32 7.00 1.61
C GLY A 13 -3.95 7.33 2.21
N GLY A 14 -3.86 7.42 3.54
CA GLY A 14 -2.61 7.66 4.25
C GLY A 14 -1.57 6.55 4.01
N ILE A 15 -1.99 5.29 4.04
CA ILE A 15 -1.12 4.14 3.74
C ILE A 15 -0.61 4.22 2.30
N CYS A 16 -1.49 4.51 1.33
CA CYS A 16 -1.08 4.65 -0.07
C CYS A 16 -0.09 5.79 -0.30
N VAL A 17 -0.34 6.97 0.29
CA VAL A 17 0.57 8.13 0.17
C VAL A 17 1.91 7.83 0.84
N ALA A 18 1.91 7.25 2.02
CA ALA A 18 3.14 6.87 2.73
C ALA A 18 3.95 5.84 1.92
N LEU A 19 3.29 4.81 1.37
CA LEU A 19 3.94 3.80 0.55
C LEU A 19 4.53 4.40 -0.73
N PHE A 20 3.79 5.30 -1.39
CA PHE A 20 4.27 6.00 -2.58
C PHE A 20 5.47 6.91 -2.29
N ALA A 21 5.41 7.69 -1.21
CA ALA A 21 6.54 8.53 -0.79
C ALA A 21 7.76 7.69 -0.39
N PHE A 22 7.53 6.54 0.26
CA PHE A 22 8.60 5.62 0.64
C PHE A 22 9.34 5.06 -0.58
N ALA A 23 8.70 4.96 -1.75
CA ALA A 23 9.37 4.56 -3.00
C ALA A 23 10.55 5.49 -3.36
N PHE A 24 10.39 6.80 -3.16
CA PHE A 24 11.44 7.79 -3.45
C PHE A 24 12.60 7.73 -2.44
N VAL A 25 12.31 7.35 -1.20
CA VAL A 25 13.34 7.16 -0.16
C VAL A 25 14.09 5.85 -0.37
N ALA A 26 13.40 4.81 -0.81
CA ALA A 26 13.98 3.51 -1.10
C ALA A 26 14.82 3.52 -2.40
N ALA A 27 14.48 4.38 -3.37
CA ALA A 27 15.16 4.48 -4.66
C ALA A 27 16.69 4.64 -4.58
N PRO A 28 17.28 5.59 -3.82
CA PRO A 28 18.73 5.71 -3.70
C PRO A 28 19.39 4.51 -3.00
N HIS A 29 18.66 3.77 -2.16
CA HIS A 29 19.17 2.61 -1.41
C HIS A 29 18.76 1.27 -2.03
N SER A 30 18.26 1.25 -3.27
CA SER A 30 17.67 0.06 -3.92
C SER A 30 18.59 -1.16 -3.90
N CYS A 31 19.91 -0.96 -3.94
CA CYS A 31 20.92 -2.00 -4.07
C CYS A 31 21.33 -2.71 -2.78
N GLU A 32 21.03 -2.14 -1.62
CA GLU A 32 21.38 -2.74 -0.33
C GLU A 32 20.14 -3.28 0.35
N TRP A 33 19.23 -2.37 0.70
CA TRP A 33 18.04 -2.70 1.49
C TRP A 33 16.77 -2.07 0.93
N GLY A 34 16.87 -1.07 0.05
CA GLY A 34 15.74 -0.29 -0.45
C GLY A 34 14.71 -1.14 -1.18
N LEU A 35 15.14 -2.04 -2.08
CA LEU A 35 14.22 -2.90 -2.82
C LEU A 35 13.50 -3.89 -1.88
N THR A 36 14.26 -4.53 -1.00
CA THR A 36 13.72 -5.50 -0.02
C THR A 36 12.77 -4.82 0.96
N ALA A 37 13.15 -3.68 1.52
CA ALA A 37 12.31 -2.92 2.45
C ALA A 37 11.05 -2.39 1.78
N TYR A 38 11.16 -1.85 0.56
CA TYR A 38 10.01 -1.41 -0.22
C TYR A 38 9.07 -2.58 -0.58
N PHE A 39 9.65 -3.75 -0.83
CA PHE A 39 8.86 -4.95 -1.12
C PHE A 39 8.04 -5.37 0.11
N PHE A 40 8.68 -5.53 1.26
CA PHE A 40 8.00 -5.89 2.51
C PHE A 40 7.03 -4.81 2.98
N SER A 41 7.33 -3.52 2.80
CA SER A 41 6.39 -2.45 3.13
C SER A 41 5.13 -2.50 2.28
N GLY A 42 5.25 -2.87 0.99
CA GLY A 42 4.09 -3.05 0.13
C GLY A 42 3.23 -4.24 0.55
N VAL A 43 3.86 -5.38 0.87
CA VAL A 43 3.14 -6.54 1.41
C VAL A 43 2.40 -6.19 2.71
N ALA A 44 3.07 -5.50 3.64
CA ALA A 44 2.47 -5.05 4.88
C ALA A 44 1.31 -4.06 4.64
N ALA A 45 1.46 -3.14 3.70
CA ALA A 45 0.42 -2.18 3.32
C ALA A 45 -0.82 -2.88 2.72
N LEU A 46 -0.62 -3.89 1.86
CA LEU A 46 -1.71 -4.69 1.31
C LEU A 46 -2.48 -5.44 2.39
N LEU A 47 -1.77 -6.06 3.33
CA LEU A 47 -2.38 -6.74 4.48
C LEU A 47 -3.16 -5.74 5.35
N ALA A 48 -2.61 -4.57 5.61
CA ALA A 48 -3.30 -3.52 6.37
C ALA A 48 -4.56 -3.03 5.65
N LEU A 49 -4.48 -2.76 4.35
CA LEU A 49 -5.61 -2.35 3.51
C LEU A 49 -6.71 -3.42 3.45
N PHE A 50 -6.34 -4.69 3.33
CA PHE A 50 -7.28 -5.81 3.35
C PHE A 50 -7.93 -6.00 4.73
N ALA A 51 -7.16 -5.85 5.81
CA ALA A 51 -7.65 -5.98 7.18
C ALA A 51 -8.55 -4.80 7.62
N THR A 52 -8.39 -3.62 7.01
CA THR A 52 -9.14 -2.41 7.37
C THR A 52 -10.69 -2.59 7.32
N PRO A 53 -11.29 -3.07 6.22
CA PRO A 53 -12.75 -3.33 6.16
C PRO A 53 -13.20 -4.53 7.00
N LEU A 54 -12.30 -5.44 7.36
CA LEU A 54 -12.58 -6.55 8.27
C LEU A 54 -12.64 -6.07 9.73
N ALA A 55 -11.71 -5.20 10.12
CA ALA A 55 -11.59 -4.63 11.48
C ALA A 55 -12.73 -3.66 11.81
N LEU A 56 -13.22 -2.90 10.83
CA LEU A 56 -14.46 -2.15 11.01
C LEU A 56 -15.65 -3.11 10.97
N ARG A 57 -16.19 -3.42 12.15
CA ARG A 57 -17.47 -4.15 12.33
C ARG A 57 -18.64 -3.34 11.75
N THR A 58 -18.72 -3.26 10.43
CA THR A 58 -19.85 -2.68 9.69
C THR A 58 -20.92 -3.75 9.53
N ASP A 59 -22.19 -3.42 9.77
CA ASP A 59 -23.38 -4.30 9.67
C ASP A 59 -23.64 -4.92 8.27
N ARG A 60 -22.66 -4.84 7.36
CA ARG A 60 -22.75 -5.41 6.02
C ARG A 60 -22.27 -6.86 5.99
N THR A 61 -22.88 -7.62 5.09
CA THR A 61 -22.56 -9.01 4.76
C THR A 61 -21.06 -9.21 4.52
N VAL A 62 -20.55 -10.36 5.00
CA VAL A 62 -19.14 -10.76 4.89
C VAL A 62 -18.62 -10.68 3.45
N LEU A 63 -19.46 -11.01 2.47
CA LEU A 63 -19.13 -10.93 1.04
C LEU A 63 -18.78 -9.50 0.58
N VAL A 64 -19.51 -8.49 1.07
CA VAL A 64 -19.26 -7.08 0.76
C VAL A 64 -17.95 -6.61 1.40
N ARG A 65 -17.62 -7.10 2.60
CA ARG A 65 -16.34 -6.78 3.26
C ARG A 65 -15.15 -7.36 2.51
N ILE A 66 -15.26 -8.61 2.04
CA ILE A 66 -14.22 -9.25 1.23
C ILE A 66 -14.04 -8.48 -0.08
N GLY A 67 -15.13 -8.12 -0.77
CA GLY A 67 -15.07 -7.32 -1.99
C GLY A 67 -14.42 -5.95 -1.78
N LEU A 68 -14.75 -5.26 -0.69
CA LEU A 68 -14.10 -3.99 -0.31
C LEU A 68 -12.61 -4.17 0.01
N GLY A 69 -12.26 -5.22 0.76
CA GLY A 69 -10.87 -5.56 1.08
C GLY A 69 -10.04 -5.83 -0.18
N LEU A 70 -10.60 -6.60 -1.11
CA LEU A 70 -10.00 -6.84 -2.42
C LEU A 70 -9.86 -5.56 -3.24
N GLY A 71 -10.87 -4.69 -3.25
CA GLY A 71 -10.81 -3.41 -3.94
C GLY A 71 -9.70 -2.50 -3.40
N PHE A 72 -9.60 -2.37 -2.07
CA PHE A 72 -8.53 -1.60 -1.44
C PHE A 72 -7.15 -2.21 -1.67
N ALA A 73 -7.02 -3.54 -1.58
CA ALA A 73 -5.77 -4.23 -1.86
C ALA A 73 -5.36 -4.05 -3.34
N ALA A 74 -6.29 -4.13 -4.29
CA ALA A 74 -6.00 -3.89 -5.70
C ALA A 74 -5.52 -2.46 -5.97
N LEU A 75 -6.15 -1.45 -5.34
CA LEU A 75 -5.69 -0.07 -5.42
C LEU A 75 -4.31 0.13 -4.78
N GLY A 76 -4.09 -0.45 -3.59
CA GLY A 76 -2.79 -0.43 -2.92
C GLY A 76 -1.71 -1.09 -3.78
N PHE A 77 -2.03 -2.19 -4.46
CA PHE A 77 -1.13 -2.88 -5.37
C PHE A 77 -0.79 -2.01 -6.58
N ALA A 78 -1.78 -1.33 -7.17
CA ALA A 78 -1.55 -0.40 -8.27
C ALA A 78 -0.64 0.78 -7.85
N VAL A 79 -0.84 1.34 -6.66
CA VAL A 79 0.02 2.41 -6.11
C VAL A 79 1.42 1.89 -5.82
N TRP A 80 1.53 0.67 -5.28
CA TRP A 80 2.82 0.04 -4.97
C TRP A 80 3.66 -0.19 -6.23
N ILE A 81 3.05 -0.75 -7.29
CA ILE A 81 3.70 -0.90 -8.59
C ILE A 81 3.98 0.46 -9.22
N GLY A 82 3.00 1.37 -9.20
CA GLY A 82 3.17 2.73 -9.72
C GLY A 82 4.31 3.50 -9.05
N GLY A 83 4.52 3.32 -7.75
CA GLY A 83 5.63 3.89 -6.99
C GLY A 83 6.99 3.38 -7.45
N LEU A 84 7.11 2.09 -7.82
CA LEU A 84 8.35 1.54 -8.39
C LEU A 84 8.70 2.22 -9.71
N PHE A 85 7.72 2.34 -10.59
CA PHE A 85 7.89 3.00 -11.89
C PHE A 85 8.18 4.49 -11.73
N ALA A 86 7.43 5.19 -10.86
CA ALA A 86 7.57 6.63 -10.64
C ALA A 86 8.90 7.00 -9.97
N ALA A 87 9.36 6.20 -9.01
CA ALA A 87 10.64 6.40 -8.34
C ALA A 87 11.84 5.93 -9.18
N ASN A 88 11.59 5.38 -10.38
CA ASN A 88 12.59 4.86 -11.30
C ASN A 88 13.61 3.97 -10.56
N VAL A 89 13.10 3.10 -9.66
CA VAL A 89 13.95 2.25 -8.82
C VAL A 89 14.88 1.45 -9.72
N ARG A 90 16.19 1.63 -9.49
CA ARG A 90 17.22 0.95 -10.27
C ARG A 90 17.23 -0.51 -9.84
N ILE A 91 16.53 -1.37 -10.59
CA ILE A 91 16.54 -2.82 -10.37
C ILE A 91 17.92 -3.41 -10.69
N MET A 92 18.67 -2.76 -11.59
CA MET A 92 20.02 -3.15 -12.01
C MET A 92 21.07 -2.36 -11.23
N CYS A 93 21.57 -2.96 -10.15
CA CYS A 93 22.69 -2.45 -9.37
C CYS A 93 24.03 -2.83 -10.01
N ARG A 94 24.25 -2.37 -11.25
CA ARG A 94 25.54 -2.19 -11.97
C ARG A 94 25.27 -2.10 -13.47
N LEU A 95 25.31 -0.89 -14.01
CA LEU A 95 25.74 -0.66 -15.38
C LEU A 95 26.59 0.62 -15.40
N PHE A 96 27.66 0.63 -14.59
CA PHE A 96 28.87 1.42 -14.77
C PHE A 96 30.03 0.61 -14.17
#